data_AF-A0A8T0DPY1-F1
#
_entry.id   AF-A0A8T0DPY1-F1
#
_cell.length_a   1.000
_cell.length_b   1.000
_cell.length_c   1.000
_cell.angle_alpha   90.00
_cell.angle_beta   90.00
_cell.angle_gamma   90.00
#
_symmetry.space_group_name_H-M   'P 1'
#
loop_
_entity.id
_entity.type
_entity.pdbx_description
1 polymer ?
#
loop_
_entity_poly.entity_id
_entity_poly.type
_entity_poly.pdbx_seq_one_letter_code
_entity_poly.pdbx_strand_id
1 'polypeptide(L)'
;MGMAPWPFVLFLLIALGKYLCCCSWTVTVELNPNCTEECDTFNLVHVAARNESSSVHILFSASQRISPSILLLHSDVPTADPQIDWSKMLDPVEPVDAISLDGVTQSYAVLFSKVSVTYLV
;
A
#
# COMPACT_ATOMS: atom_id res chain seq x y z
N MET A 1 -51.89 -0.14 -10.21
CA MET A 1 -50.44 -0.36 -10.37
C MET A 1 -49.84 0.93 -10.91
N GLY A 2 -49.25 1.77 -10.06
CA GLY A 2 -48.65 3.04 -10.47
C GLY A 2 -47.22 2.80 -10.96
N MET A 3 -46.94 3.08 -12.23
CA MET A 3 -45.57 3.11 -12.74
C MET A 3 -44.82 4.25 -12.07
N ALA A 4 -43.66 3.96 -11.48
CA ALA A 4 -42.76 4.99 -10.98
C ALA A 4 -42.36 5.92 -12.15
N PRO A 5 -42.36 7.24 -11.96
CA PRO A 5 -42.03 8.17 -13.03
C PRO A 5 -40.57 7.94 -13.46
N TRP A 6 -40.36 7.75 -14.77
CA TRP A 6 -39.05 7.61 -15.42
C TRP A 6 -37.91 8.51 -14.88
N PRO A 7 -38.12 9.80 -14.57
CA PRO A 7 -37.07 10.64 -13.98
C PRO A 7 -36.59 10.16 -12.61
N PHE A 8 -37.47 9.56 -11.80
CA PHE A 8 -37.11 9.00 -10.51
C PHE A 8 -36.22 7.76 -10.64
N VAL A 9 -36.53 6.90 -11.62
CA VAL A 9 -35.72 5.72 -11.96
C VAL A 9 -34.34 6.15 -12.47
N LEU A 10 -34.27 7.15 -13.35
CA LEU A 10 -33.01 7.68 -13.86
C LEU A 10 -32.13 8.28 -12.74
N PHE A 11 -32.75 9.05 -11.82
CA PHE A 11 -32.04 9.62 -10.68
C PHE A 11 -31.47 8.53 -9.76
N LEU A 12 -32.24 7.48 -9.49
CA LEU A 12 -31.78 6.31 -8.74
C LEU A 12 -30.59 5.62 -9.41
N LEU A 13 -30.64 5.42 -10.72
CA LEU A 13 -29.54 4.80 -11.48
C LEU A 13 -28.26 5.63 -11.46
N ILE A 14 -28.37 6.96 -11.57
CA ILE A 14 -27.21 7.87 -11.49
C ILE A 14 -26.61 7.87 -10.07
N ALA A 15 -27.46 7.91 -9.04
CA ALA A 15 -27.01 7.82 -7.65
C ALA A 15 -26.31 6.49 -7.37
N LEU A 16 -26.92 5.36 -7.77
CA LEU A 16 -26.33 4.02 -7.66
C LEU A 16 -25.00 3.91 -8.39
N GLY A 17 -24.88 4.46 -9.60
CA GLY A 17 -23.63 4.48 -10.36
C GLY A 17 -22.51 5.24 -9.65
N LYS A 18 -22.82 6.39 -9.02
CA LYS A 18 -21.84 7.15 -8.23
C LYS A 18 -21.39 6.40 -6.97
N TYR A 19 -22.31 5.76 -6.26
CA TYR A 19 -21.98 4.94 -5.08
C TYR A 19 -21.10 3.73 -5.44
N LEU A 20 -21.34 3.09 -6.58
CA LEU A 20 -20.51 1.97 -7.07
C LEU A 20 -19.10 2.42 -7.46
N CYS A 21 -18.94 3.63 -8.02
CA CYS A 21 -17.64 4.16 -8.42
C CYS A 21 -16.75 4.57 -7.23
N CYS A 22 -17.36 4.95 -6.10
CA CYS A 22 -16.66 5.34 -4.86
C CYS A 22 -15.83 4.19 -4.24
N CYS A 23 -16.06 2.95 -4.68
CA CYS A 23 -15.34 1.76 -4.23
C CYS A 23 -14.20 1.34 -5.17
N SER A 24 -13.89 2.11 -6.22
CA SER A 24 -12.80 1.77 -7.14
C SER A 24 -11.45 2.06 -6.50
N TRP A 25 -10.58 1.06 -6.45
CA TRP A 25 -9.21 1.19 -6.00
C TRP A 25 -8.25 1.06 -7.19
N THR A 26 -7.36 2.03 -7.35
CA THR A 26 -6.23 1.94 -8.27
C THR A 26 -5.07 1.29 -7.53
N VAL A 27 -4.57 0.17 -8.05
CA VAL A 27 -3.45 -0.57 -7.45
C VAL A 27 -2.19 -0.38 -8.27
N THR A 28 -1.11 0.02 -7.63
CA THR A 28 0.24 0.11 -8.22
C THR A 28 1.20 -0.77 -7.45
N VAL A 29 2.20 -1.31 -8.15
CA VAL A 29 3.25 -2.13 -7.56
C VAL A 29 4.58 -1.66 -8.09
N GLU A 30 5.52 -1.39 -7.19
CA GLU A 30 6.86 -0.93 -7.51
C GLU A 30 7.89 -1.75 -6.72
N LEU A 31 8.97 -2.16 -7.39
CA LEU A 31 10.13 -2.76 -6.75
C LEU A 31 11.16 -1.67 -6.52
N ASN A 32 11.62 -1.53 -5.27
CA ASN A 32 12.62 -0.55 -4.85
C ASN A 32 12.27 0.88 -5.32
N PRO A 33 11.11 1.41 -4.89
CA PRO A 33 10.62 2.71 -5.36
C PRO A 33 11.63 3.83 -5.09
N ASN A 34 11.86 4.67 -6.11
CA ASN A 34 12.77 5.81 -6.08
C ASN A 34 14.22 5.50 -5.68
N CYS A 35 14.66 4.23 -5.75
CA CYS A 35 16.06 3.91 -5.55
C CYS A 35 16.88 4.21 -6.82
N THR A 36 17.99 4.92 -6.66
CA THR A 36 18.90 5.26 -7.77
C THR A 36 20.15 4.40 -7.81
N GLU A 37 20.72 4.01 -6.66
CA GLU A 37 21.97 3.23 -6.57
C GLU A 37 21.95 2.25 -5.37
N GLU A 38 22.67 1.13 -5.51
CA GLU A 38 22.99 0.14 -4.45
C GLU A 38 21.84 -0.62 -3.74
N CYS A 39 20.59 -0.49 -4.18
CA CYS A 39 19.47 -1.28 -3.64
C CYS A 39 19.43 -2.75 -4.07
N ASP A 40 20.35 -3.22 -4.90
CA ASP A 40 20.40 -4.63 -5.35
C ASP A 40 20.53 -5.62 -4.18
N THR A 41 21.02 -5.14 -3.04
CA THR A 41 21.17 -5.95 -1.82
C THR A 41 19.91 -6.02 -0.96
N PHE A 42 18.87 -5.25 -1.29
CA PHE A 42 17.64 -5.13 -0.52
C PHE A 42 16.41 -5.11 -1.42
N ASN A 43 15.52 -6.09 -1.25
CA ASN A 43 14.25 -6.10 -1.99
C ASN A 43 13.14 -5.50 -1.12
N LEU A 44 12.64 -4.34 -1.53
CA LEU A 44 11.46 -3.69 -0.98
C LEU A 44 10.39 -3.61 -2.08
N VAL A 45 9.36 -4.43 -1.97
CA VAL A 45 8.19 -4.35 -2.86
C VAL A 45 7.16 -3.45 -2.20
N HIS A 46 6.83 -2.35 -2.87
CA HIS A 46 5.77 -1.45 -2.47
C HIS A 46 4.52 -1.72 -3.30
N VAL A 47 3.42 -2.04 -2.61
CA VAL A 47 2.07 -2.09 -3.19
C VAL A 47 1.29 -0.91 -2.63
N ALA A 48 0.69 -0.11 -3.50
CA ALA A 48 -0.23 0.95 -3.08
C ALA A 48 -1.59 0.72 -3.71
N ALA A 49 -2.64 0.76 -2.90
CA ALA A 49 -4.01 0.84 -3.33
C ALA A 49 -4.54 2.23 -2.97
N ARG A 50 -5.09 2.97 -3.93
CA ARG A 50 -5.61 4.33 -3.73
C ARG A 50 -7.06 4.42 -4.19
N ASN A 51 -7.90 5.12 -3.44
CA ASN A 51 -9.24 5.52 -3.87
C ASN A 51 -9.39 7.04 -3.75
N GLU A 52 -10.61 7.58 -3.84
CA GLU A 52 -10.83 9.04 -3.79
C GLU A 52 -10.62 9.66 -2.41
N SER A 53 -10.58 8.87 -1.34
CA SER A 53 -10.59 9.36 0.05
C SER A 53 -9.43 8.88 0.92
N SER A 54 -8.66 7.90 0.47
CA SER A 54 -7.63 7.23 1.27
C SER A 54 -6.65 6.45 0.40
N SER A 55 -5.55 6.05 1.01
CA SER A 55 -4.61 5.11 0.44
C SER A 55 -4.19 4.03 1.44
N VAL A 56 -3.87 2.85 0.92
CA VAL A 56 -3.33 1.72 1.67
C VAL A 56 -2.01 1.33 1.04
N HIS A 57 -0.96 1.24 1.85
CA HIS A 57 0.40 0.93 1.44
C HIS A 57 0.84 -0.35 2.12
N ILE A 58 1.35 -1.29 1.34
CA ILE A 58 1.92 -2.54 1.82
C ILE A 58 3.36 -2.60 1.33
N LEU A 59 4.29 -2.68 2.27
CA LEU A 59 5.72 -2.76 2.01
C LEU A 59 6.18 -4.15 2.43
N PHE A 60 6.55 -4.97 1.44
CA PHE A 60 7.18 -6.26 1.68
C PHE A 60 8.68 -6.07 1.60
N SER A 61 9.39 -6.46 2.65
CA SER A 61 10.84 -6.33 2.69
C SER A 61 11.48 -7.69 2.93
N ALA A 62 12.47 -8.03 2.13
CA ALA A 62 13.29 -9.23 2.32
C ALA A 62 14.71 -8.96 1.81
N SER A 63 15.71 -9.26 2.64
CA SER A 63 17.11 -9.17 2.25
C SER A 63 17.93 -10.20 3.01
N GLN A 64 19.22 -10.30 2.71
CA GLN A 64 20.14 -11.11 3.51
C GLN A 64 20.33 -10.57 4.93
N ARG A 65 19.97 -9.29 5.18
CA ARG A 65 20.23 -8.59 6.43
C ARG A 65 19.01 -8.49 7.34
N ILE A 66 17.80 -8.53 6.79
CA ILE A 66 16.56 -8.43 7.54
C ILE A 66 15.70 -9.68 7.34
N SER A 67 15.03 -10.12 8.40
CA SER A 67 13.99 -11.13 8.26
C SER A 67 12.88 -10.60 7.34
N PRO A 68 12.23 -11.47 6.55
CA PRO A 68 11.07 -11.06 5.78
C PRO A 68 10.05 -10.36 6.67
N SER A 69 9.53 -9.23 6.23
CA SER A 69 8.52 -8.47 6.96
C SER A 69 7.56 -7.77 6.03
N ILE A 70 6.41 -7.41 6.59
CA ILE A 70 5.36 -6.66 5.93
C ILE A 70 5.02 -5.46 6.82
N LEU A 71 5.09 -4.26 6.26
CA LEU A 71 4.56 -3.05 6.88
C LEU A 71 3.31 -2.63 6.13
N LEU A 72 2.19 -2.50 6.84
CA LEU A 72 0.91 -2.06 6.31
C LEU A 72 0.58 -0.69 6.91
N LEU A 73 0.31 0.28 6.04
CA LEU A 73 -0.02 1.65 6.41
C LEU A 73 -1.33 2.04 5.73
N HIS A 74 -2.22 2.69 6.48
CA HIS A 74 -3.40 3.35 5.94
C HIS A 74 -3.24 4.86 6.12
N SER A 75 -3.48 5.63 5.06
CA SER A 75 -3.47 7.08 5.05
C SER A 75 -4.82 7.65 4.65
N ASP A 76 -5.21 8.76 5.27
CA ASP A 76 -6.39 9.55 4.88
C ASP A 76 -6.10 10.50 3.70
N VAL A 77 -4.88 10.45 3.13
CA VAL A 77 -4.47 11.23 1.98
C VAL A 77 -4.40 10.30 0.74
N PRO A 78 -5.34 10.41 -0.23
CA PRO A 78 -5.39 9.57 -1.42
C PRO A 78 -4.10 9.49 -2.24
N THR A 79 -3.36 10.60 -2.28
CA THR A 79 -2.14 10.77 -3.08
C THR A 79 -0.88 10.62 -2.24
N ALA A 80 -0.97 10.08 -1.02
CA ALA A 80 0.22 9.86 -0.21
C ALA A 80 1.14 8.84 -0.91
N ASP A 81 2.44 9.07 -0.77
CA ASP A 81 3.49 8.18 -1.24
C ASP A 81 4.58 8.05 -0.18
N PRO A 82 5.04 6.83 0.11
CA PRO A 82 6.03 6.62 1.15
C PRO A 82 7.36 7.26 0.73
N GLN A 83 7.92 8.07 1.60
CA GLN A 83 9.28 8.58 1.45
C GLN A 83 10.22 7.56 2.08
N ILE A 84 11.15 7.03 1.27
CA ILE A 84 12.09 5.99 1.69
C ILE A 84 13.49 6.57 1.67
N ASP A 85 14.08 6.68 2.86
CA ASP A 85 15.48 7.04 3.02
C ASP A 85 16.32 5.77 2.90
N TRP A 86 16.75 5.50 1.67
CA TRP A 86 17.57 4.33 1.34
C TRP A 86 18.90 4.30 2.10
N SER A 87 19.46 5.46 2.46
CA SER A 87 20.71 5.51 3.23
C SER A 87 20.52 4.94 4.64
N LYS A 88 19.39 5.24 5.28
CA LYS A 88 19.03 4.68 6.59
C LYS A 88 18.55 3.24 6.52
N MET A 89 17.79 2.87 5.48
CA MET A 89 17.35 1.48 5.27
C MET A 89 18.53 0.51 5.16
N LEU A 90 19.66 0.98 4.61
CA LEU A 90 20.88 0.19 4.42
C LEU A 90 21.85 0.29 5.61
N ASP A 91 21.59 1.18 6.57
CA ASP A 91 22.42 1.38 7.76
C ASP A 91 22.24 0.21 8.75
N PRO A 92 23.33 -0.51 9.10
CA PRO A 92 23.26 -1.65 10.02
C PRO A 92 23.05 -1.27 11.49
N VAL A 93 23.11 0.02 11.86
CA VAL A 93 23.11 0.48 13.25
C VAL A 93 21.74 1.01 13.67
N GLU A 94 21.11 1.89 12.88
CA GLU A 94 19.81 2.51 13.21
C GLU A 94 18.93 2.74 11.98
N PRO A 95 18.15 1.75 11.52
CA PRO A 95 17.21 1.92 10.40
C PRO A 95 15.90 2.64 10.80
N VAL A 96 15.92 3.44 11.87
CA VAL A 96 14.73 4.11 12.41
C VAL A 96 14.34 5.28 11.49
N ASP A 97 13.04 5.49 11.34
CA ASP A 97 12.47 6.57 10.50
C ASP A 97 12.92 6.55 9.03
N ALA A 98 13.32 5.38 8.54
CA ALA A 98 13.73 5.21 7.14
C ALA A 98 12.55 5.17 6.16
N ILE A 99 11.33 5.00 6.68
CA ILE A 99 10.08 5.04 5.91
C ILE A 99 9.12 5.99 6.62
N SER A 100 8.65 7.00 5.89
CA SER A 100 7.60 7.91 6.35
C SER A 100 6.48 8.02 5.32
N LEU A 101 5.28 8.29 5.80
CA LEU A 101 4.09 8.47 4.96
C LEU A 101 3.22 9.55 5.60
N ASP A 102 2.73 10.48 4.80
CA ASP A 102 1.84 11.54 5.28
C ASP A 102 0.44 10.98 5.57
N GLY A 103 -0.24 11.56 6.56
CA GLY A 103 -1.63 11.22 6.88
C GLY A 103 -1.85 9.81 7.43
N VAL A 104 -0.81 9.17 7.99
CA VAL A 104 -0.95 7.82 8.57
C VAL A 104 -1.97 7.84 9.70
N THR A 105 -3.04 7.10 9.52
CA THR A 105 -4.11 6.92 10.51
C THR A 105 -4.09 5.54 11.13
N GLN A 106 -3.51 4.54 10.45
CA GLN A 106 -3.28 3.20 11.00
C GLN A 106 -1.96 2.63 10.49
N SER A 107 -1.24 1.90 11.34
CA SER A 107 -0.01 1.21 10.99
C SER A 107 0.06 -0.15 11.68
N TYR A 108 0.46 -1.17 10.91
CA TYR A 108 0.63 -2.54 11.37
C TYR A 108 1.90 -3.13 10.77
N ALA A 109 2.61 -3.96 11.53
CA ALA A 109 3.79 -4.65 11.02
C ALA A 109 3.71 -6.15 11.35
N VAL A 110 4.15 -6.96 10.40
CA VAL A 110 4.29 -8.42 10.55
C VAL A 110 5.74 -8.78 10.29
N LEU A 111 6.37 -9.41 11.26
CA LEU A 111 7.75 -9.91 11.15
C LEU A 111 7.75 -11.43 11.13
N PHE A 112 8.35 -12.02 10.11
CA PHE A 112 8.53 -13.47 10.03
C PHE A 112 9.83 -13.88 10.72
N SER A 113 9.76 -14.17 12.01
CA SER A 113 10.93 -14.51 12.85
C SER A 113 11.54 -15.88 12.54
N LYS A 114 10.78 -16.80 11.93
CA LYS A 114 11.27 -18.11 11.49
C LYS A 114 10.50 -18.57 10.27
N VAL A 115 11.19 -18.73 9.14
CA VAL A 115 10.62 -19.25 7.90
C VAL A 115 11.13 -20.68 7.72
N SER A 116 10.25 -21.67 7.85
CA SER A 116 10.58 -23.05 7.50
C SER A 116 10.14 -23.26 6.05
N VAL A 117 11.06 -23.03 5.10
CA VAL A 117 10.79 -23.29 3.69
C VAL A 117 10.92 -24.79 3.46
N THR A 118 9.80 -25.50 3.40
CA THR A 118 9.78 -26.86 2.88
C THR A 118 9.70 -26.77 1.36
N TYR A 119 10.83 -27.03 0.70
CA TYR A 119 10.83 -27.22 -0.75
C TYR A 119 10.01 -28.47 -1.06
N LEU A 120 8.90 -28.31 -1.78
CA LEU A 120 8.26 -29.42 -2.47
C LEU A 120 9.14 -29.71 -3.70
N VAL A 121 10.04 -30.68 -3.55
CA VAL A 121 10.77 -31.28 -4.67
C VAL A 121 9.95 -32.43 -5.22
#